data_AF-A0A7I7YVG1-F1
#
_entry.id   AF-A0A7I7YVG1-F1
#
_cell.length_a   1.000
_cell.length_b   1.000
_cell.length_c   1.000
_cell.angle_alpha   90.00
_cell.angle_beta   90.00
_cell.angle_gamma   90.00
#
_symmetry.space_group_name_H-M   'P 1'
#
loop_
_entity.id
_entity.type
_entity.pdbx_description
1 polymer ?
#
loop_
_entity_poly.entity_id
_entity_poly.type
_entity_poly.pdbx_seq_one_letter_code
_entity_poly.pdbx_strand_id
1 'polypeptide(L)' 'MPPSDPPPPRRAPATPPRSHVTPEDAERYGDEEQVREASDERRLRDEQPPHHR' A
#
# COMPACT_ATOMS: atom_id res chain seq x y z
N MET A 1 -27.40 9.88 37.92
CA MET A 1 -27.34 9.28 36.57
C MET A 1 -25.93 8.77 36.37
N PRO A 2 -25.70 7.48 36.09
CA PRO A 2 -24.39 7.05 35.64
C PRO A 2 -24.12 7.60 34.23
N PRO A 3 -22.85 7.87 33.86
CA PRO A 3 -22.50 8.29 32.51
C PRO A 3 -22.76 7.13 31.55
N SER A 4 -23.36 7.45 30.40
CA SER A 4 -23.60 6.47 29.34
C SER A 4 -22.25 6.04 28.75
N ASP A 5 -21.95 4.74 28.79
CA ASP A 5 -20.79 4.19 28.10
C ASP A 5 -20.89 4.47 26.59
N PRO A 6 -19.76 4.80 25.91
CA PRO A 6 -19.75 4.99 24.48
C PRO A 6 -20.05 3.65 23.76
N PRO A 7 -20.73 3.70 22.60
CA PRO A 7 -21.02 2.50 21.84
C PRO A 7 -19.72 1.82 21.38
N PRO A 8 -19.70 0.49 21.26
CA PRO A 8 -18.51 -0.24 20.85
C PRO A 8 -18.06 0.18 19.44
N PRO A 9 -16.74 0.17 19.16
CA PRO A 9 -16.23 0.50 17.85
C PRO A 9 -16.73 -0.49 16.80
N ARG A 10 -17.10 0.03 15.61
CA ARG A 10 -17.51 -0.80 14.48
C ARG A 10 -16.31 -1.62 14.00
N ARG A 11 -16.52 -2.91 13.71
CA ARG A 11 -15.46 -3.77 13.15
C ARG A 11 -15.05 -3.26 11.77
N ALA A 12 -13.74 -3.11 11.57
CA ALA A 12 -13.18 -2.79 10.27
C ALA A 12 -13.41 -3.97 9.29
N PRO A 13 -13.61 -3.69 7.99
CA PRO A 13 -13.71 -4.74 6.98
C PRO A 13 -12.40 -5.51 6.89
N ALA A 14 -12.49 -6.80 6.57
CA ALA A 14 -11.31 -7.63 6.36
C ALA A 14 -10.50 -7.11 5.16
N THR A 15 -9.19 -6.98 5.33
CA THR A 15 -8.29 -6.67 4.21
C THR A 15 -8.29 -7.82 3.21
N PRO A 16 -8.37 -7.54 1.90
CA PRO A 16 -8.28 -8.57 0.87
C PRO A 16 -6.92 -9.27 0.91
N PRO A 17 -6.84 -10.55 0.49
CA PRO A 17 -5.58 -11.27 0.40
C PRO A 17 -4.63 -10.57 -0.57
N ARG A 18 -3.35 -10.53 -0.22
CA ARG A 18 -2.30 -9.93 -1.08
C ARG A 18 -1.91 -10.96 -2.14
N SER A 19 -1.90 -10.55 -3.40
CA SER A 19 -1.34 -11.37 -4.48
C SER A 19 0.17 -11.48 -4.31
N HIS A 20 0.69 -12.70 -4.42
CA HIS A 20 2.13 -12.96 -4.42
C HIS A 20 2.65 -12.99 -5.87
N VAL A 21 3.86 -12.49 -6.06
CA VAL A 21 4.57 -12.56 -7.34
C VAL A 21 5.01 -14.00 -7.57
N THR A 22 4.70 -14.56 -8.74
CA THR A 22 5.15 -15.91 -9.11
C THR A 22 6.53 -15.86 -9.79
N PRO A 23 7.27 -16.99 -9.86
CA PRO A 23 8.50 -17.05 -10.64
C PRO A 23 8.27 -16.72 -12.12
N GLU A 24 7.13 -17.12 -12.70
CA GLU A 24 6.78 -16.77 -14.08
C GLU A 24 6.60 -15.26 -14.25
N ASP A 25 6.01 -14.57 -13.27
CA ASP A 25 5.91 -13.11 -13.28
C ASP A 25 7.30 -12.45 -13.19
N ALA A 26 8.21 -13.04 -12.43
CA ALA A 26 9.59 -12.54 -12.33
C ALA A 26 10.37 -12.75 -13.65
N GLU A 27 10.17 -13.87 -14.34
CA GLU A 27 10.79 -14.09 -15.66
C GLU A 27 10.17 -13.20 -16.74
N ARG A 28 8.87 -12.89 -16.63
CA ARG A 28 8.14 -12.06 -17.58
C ARG A 28 8.37 -10.56 -17.39
N TYR A 29 8.49 -10.09 -16.15
CA TYR A 29 8.54 -8.67 -15.80
C TYR A 29 9.78 -8.25 -14.99
N GLY A 30 10.67 -9.18 -14.64
CA GLY A 30 11.89 -8.94 -13.86
C GLY A 30 13.02 -8.32 -14.69
N ASP A 31 12.72 -7.22 -15.36
CA ASP A 31 13.74 -6.37 -15.96
C ASP A 31 14.44 -5.58 -14.85
N GLU A 32 15.72 -5.88 -14.64
CA GLU A 32 16.54 -5.27 -13.60
C GLU A 32 16.65 -3.74 -13.74
N GLU A 33 16.55 -3.20 -14.97
CA GLU A 33 16.54 -1.76 -15.21
C GLU A 33 15.23 -1.13 -14.71
N GLN A 34 14.09 -1.73 -15.03
CA GLN A 34 12.78 -1.25 -14.58
C GLN A 34 12.63 -1.34 -13.06
N VAL A 35 13.14 -2.40 -12.43
CA VAL A 35 13.15 -2.55 -10.96
C VAL A 35 13.99 -1.44 -10.32
N ARG A 36 15.14 -1.11 -10.92
CA ARG A 36 16.01 -0.03 -10.44
C ARG A 36 15.34 1.34 -10.56
N GLU A 37 14.68 1.62 -11.68
CA GLU A 37 13.94 2.88 -11.88
C GLU A 37 12.75 3.00 -10.93
N ALA A 38 11.96 1.93 -10.76
CA ALA A 38 10.82 1.91 -9.84
C ALA A 38 11.24 2.06 -8.37
N SER A 39 12.46 1.62 -8.04
CA SER A 39 13.05 1.74 -6.70
C SER A 39 13.79 3.07 -6.48
N ASP A 40 13.77 4.01 -7.44
CA ASP A 40 14.41 5.30 -7.27
C ASP A 40 13.68 6.14 -6.21
N GLU A 41 14.24 6.13 -5.00
CA GLU A 41 13.72 6.86 -3.84
C GLU A 41 13.60 8.36 -4.08
N ARG A 42 14.37 8.97 -5.00
CA ARG A 42 14.21 10.39 -5.30
C ARG A 42 12.84 10.67 -5.91
N ARG A 43 12.46 9.90 -6.92
CA ARG A 43 11.16 10.03 -7.59
C ARG A 43 10.00 9.83 -6.61
N LEU A 44 10.10 8.81 -5.74
CA LEU A 44 9.06 8.50 -4.75
C LEU A 44 8.86 9.61 -3.70
N ARG A 45 9.90 10.41 -3.42
CA ARG A 45 9.81 11.56 -2.50
C ARG A 45 9.33 12.83 -3.20
N ASP A 46 9.72 13.02 -4.45
CA ASP A 46 9.40 14.21 -5.23
C ASP A 46 7.96 14.17 -5.81
N GLU A 47 7.35 12.98 -5.89
CA GLU A 47 5.95 12.80 -6.21
C GLU A 47 5.07 13.19 -5.01
N GLN A 48 4.83 14.49 -4.85
CA GLN A 48 3.98 15.03 -3.79
C GLN A 48 2.56 14.41 -3.89
N PRO A 49 2.04 13.80 -2.81
CA PRO A 49 0.66 13.32 -2.81
C PRO A 49 -0.30 14.49 -3.09
N PRO A 50 -1.31 14.31 -3.96
CA PRO A 50 -2.17 15.40 -4.46
C PRO A 50 -3.06 16.05 -3.37
N HIS A 51 -2.92 15.65 -2.11
CA HIS A 51 -3.74 16.09 -0.99
C HIS A 51 -3.04 17.10 -0.06
N HIS A 52 -1.82 17.55 -0.38
CA HIS A 52 -1.07 18.57 0.38
C HIS A 52 -1.28 19.99 -0.17
N ARG A 53 -2.53 20.43 -0.30
CA ARG A 53 -2.86 21.81 -0.69
C ARG A 53 -3.48 22.60 0.45
#